data_AF-A0A4Q5Z2A1-F1
#
_entry.id   AF-A0A4Q5Z2A1-F1
#
_cell.length_a   1.000
_cell.length_b   1.000
_cell.length_c   1.000
_cell.angle_alpha   90.00
_cell.angle_beta   90.00
_cell.angle_gamma   90.00
#
_symmetry.space_group_name_H-M   'P 1'
#
loop_
_entity.id
_entity.type
_entity.pdbx_description
1 polymer ?
#
loop_
_entity_poly.entity_id
_entity_poly.type
_entity_poly.pdbx_seq_one_letter_code
_entity_poly.pdbx_strand_id
1 'polypeptide(L)'
;MSVDQQFTVLYEKIQSLLRQYNRVEKENEKLREELEELKTKEAQSLGKMAELQQQISILKLAAGEMSEKDKKVFERQLNQYIREIDKTISYLSE
;
A
#
# COMPACT_ATOMS: atom_id res chain seq x y z
N MET A 1 -21.75 19.99 -48.89
CA MET A 1 -20.89 20.63 -47.88
C MET A 1 -19.60 21.02 -48.56
N SER A 2 -19.14 22.26 -48.41
CA SER A 2 -17.83 22.67 -48.93
C SER A 2 -16.72 21.95 -48.17
N VAL A 3 -15.57 21.74 -48.81
CA VAL A 3 -14.36 21.19 -48.19
C VAL A 3 -13.98 22.00 -46.93
N ASP A 4 -14.19 23.32 -46.97
CA ASP A 4 -13.94 24.21 -45.84
C ASP A 4 -14.82 23.90 -44.62
N GLN A 5 -16.09 23.54 -44.85
CA GLN A 5 -17.00 23.17 -43.76
C GLN A 5 -16.60 21.85 -43.11
N GLN A 6 -16.11 20.89 -43.90
CA GLN A 6 -15.59 19.63 -43.38
C GLN A 6 -14.31 19.83 -42.56
N PHE A 7 -13.45 20.76 -42.99
CA PHE A 7 -12.22 21.10 -42.28
C PHE A 7 -12.50 21.75 -40.92
N THR A 8 -13.47 22.66 -40.84
CA THR A 8 -13.89 23.28 -39.58
C THR A 8 -14.46 22.26 -38.59
N VAL A 9 -15.35 21.37 -39.04
CA VAL A 9 -15.93 20.32 -38.18
C VAL A 9 -14.85 19.36 -37.68
N LEU A 10 -13.87 19.02 -38.52
CA LEU A 10 -12.75 18.18 -38.12
C LEU A 10 -11.87 18.88 -37.07
N TYR A 11 -11.58 20.16 -37.26
CA TYR A 11 -10.80 20.96 -36.32
C TYR A 11 -11.49 21.06 -34.94
N GLU A 12 -12.80 21.31 -34.92
CA GLU A 12 -13.58 21.35 -33.67
C GLU A 12 -13.58 20.00 -32.92
N LYS A 13 -13.70 18.89 -33.65
CA LYS A 13 -13.62 17.55 -33.07
C LYS A 13 -12.25 17.26 -32.46
N ILE A 14 -11.17 17.62 -33.16
CA ILE A 14 -9.80 17.44 -32.66
C ILE A 14 -9.58 18.29 -31.41
N GLN A 15 -10.02 19.55 -31.40
CA GLN A 15 -9.94 20.40 -30.21
C GLN A 15 -10.75 19.83 -29.04
N SER A 16 -11.94 19.30 -29.29
CA SER A 16 -12.76 18.66 -28.25
C SER A 16 -12.06 17.42 -27.66
N LEU A 17 -11.49 16.57 -28.52
CA LEU A 17 -10.73 15.39 -28.10
C LEU A 17 -9.49 15.78 -27.28
N LEU A 18 -8.74 16.80 -27.70
CA LEU A 18 -7.58 17.29 -26.96
C LEU A 18 -7.97 17.81 -25.57
N ARG A 19 -9.09 18.53 -25.45
CA ARG A 19 -9.58 19.00 -24.15
C ARG A 19 -9.97 17.83 -23.23
N GLN A 20 -10.64 16.82 -23.77
CA GLN A 20 -11.00 15.62 -23.01
C GLN A 20 -9.77 14.83 -22.57
N TYR A 21 -8.81 14.65 -23.47
CA TYR A 21 -7.55 13.98 -23.17
C TYR A 21 -6.80 14.67 -22.04
N ASN A 22 -6.57 15.98 -22.14
CA ASN A 22 -5.89 16.75 -21.09
C ASN A 22 -6.62 16.68 -19.73
N ARG A 23 -7.96 16.60 -19.74
CA ARG A 23 -8.74 16.45 -18.51
C ARG A 23 -8.52 15.07 -17.88
N VAL A 24 -8.61 14.02 -18.68
CA VAL A 24 -8.41 12.63 -18.21
C VAL A 24 -6.98 12.42 -17.74
N GLU A 25 -6.00 13.00 -18.42
CA GLU A 25 -4.59 12.93 -18.02
C GLU A 25 -4.38 13.56 -16.64
N LYS A 26 -4.90 14.77 -16.41
CA LYS A 26 -4.85 15.43 -15.09
C LYS A 26 -5.60 14.67 -14.01
N GLU A 27 -6.76 14.10 -14.32
CA GLU A 27 -7.49 13.25 -13.37
C GLU A 27 -6.69 11.97 -13.07
N ASN A 28 -5.99 11.39 -14.05
CA ASN A 28 -5.15 10.21 -13.85
C ASN A 28 -3.95 10.51 -12.95
N GLU A 29 -3.28 11.65 -13.16
CA GLU A 29 -2.17 12.10 -12.31
C GLU A 29 -2.62 12.27 -10.86
N LYS A 30 -3.73 12.98 -10.63
CA LYS A 30 -4.29 13.15 -9.28
C LYS A 30 -4.65 11.83 -8.61
N LEU A 31 -5.30 10.93 -9.36
CA LEU A 31 -5.67 9.62 -8.82
C LEU A 31 -4.43 8.78 -8.47
N ARG A 32 -3.33 8.90 -9.23
CA ARG A 32 -2.08 8.22 -8.89
C ARG A 32 -1.45 8.77 -7.63
N GLU A 33 -1.44 10.09 -7.45
CA GLU A 33 -0.94 10.75 -6.24
C GLU A 33 -1.76 10.31 -5.01
N GLU A 34 -3.10 10.37 -5.09
CA GLU A 34 -3.99 9.92 -4.02
C GLU A 34 -3.78 8.44 -3.67
N LEU A 35 -3.55 7.59 -4.67
CA LEU A 35 -3.33 6.16 -4.48
C LEU A 35 -2.02 5.90 -3.73
N GLU A 36 -0.94 6.59 -4.08
CA GLU A 36 0.33 6.48 -3.36
C GLU A 36 0.26 7.03 -1.93
N GLU A 37 -0.47 8.13 -1.70
CA GLU A 37 -0.74 8.61 -0.35
C GLU A 37 -1.52 7.57 0.48
N LEU A 38 -2.57 6.97 -0.10
CA LEU A 38 -3.39 5.96 0.58
C LEU A 38 -2.58 4.71 0.92
N LYS A 39 -1.76 4.21 -0.02
CA LYS A 39 -0.83 3.10 0.25
C LYS A 39 0.13 3.42 1.39
N THR A 40 0.67 4.63 1.41
CA THR A 40 1.59 5.06 2.47
C THR A 40 0.89 5.09 3.83
N LYS A 41 -0.33 5.63 3.89
CA LYS A 41 -1.17 5.65 5.10
C LYS A 41 -1.56 4.23 5.54
N GLU A 42 -1.86 3.35 4.60
CA GLU A 42 -2.17 1.94 4.87
C GLU A 42 -0.96 1.23 5.48
N ALA A 43 0.23 1.37 4.86
CA ALA A 43 1.47 0.80 5.38
C ALA A 43 1.78 1.29 6.80
N GLN A 44 1.62 2.59 7.06
CA GLN A 44 1.78 3.16 8.41
C GLN A 44 0.76 2.60 9.40
N SER A 45 -0.49 2.42 8.97
CA SER A 45 -1.55 1.87 9.83
C SER A 45 -1.30 0.40 10.15
N LEU A 46 -0.88 -0.39 9.18
CA LEU A 46 -0.47 -1.78 9.37
C LEU A 46 0.73 -1.90 10.31
N GLY A 47 1.72 -1.01 10.17
CA GLY A 47 2.86 -0.93 11.10
C GLY A 47 2.41 -0.67 12.54
N LYS A 48 1.56 0.34 12.76
CA LYS A 48 0.98 0.63 14.07
C LYS A 48 0.14 -0.52 14.62
N MET A 49 -0.62 -1.21 13.78
CA MET A 49 -1.39 -2.38 14.20
C MET A 49 -0.47 -3.51 14.67
N ALA A 50 0.64 -3.76 13.96
CA ALA A 50 1.63 -4.75 14.37
C ALA A 50 2.29 -4.38 15.71
N GLU A 51 2.67 -3.11 15.89
CA GLU A 51 3.22 -2.59 17.15
C GLU A 51 2.23 -2.77 18.31
N LEU A 52 0.97 -2.37 18.12
CA LEU A 52 -0.08 -2.53 19.13
C LEU A 52 -0.32 -4.01 19.45
N GLN A 53 -0.29 -4.89 18.46
CA GLN A 53 -0.47 -6.32 18.67
C GLN A 53 0.70 -6.94 19.44
N GLN A 54 1.93 -6.46 19.22
CA GLN A 54 3.08 -6.81 20.06
C GLN A 54 2.91 -6.30 21.49
N GLN A 55 2.51 -5.04 21.69
CA GLN A 55 2.26 -4.48 23.02
C GLN A 55 1.18 -5.26 23.77
N ILE A 56 0.08 -5.64 23.10
CA ILE A 56 -0.96 -6.48 23.69
C ILE A 56 -0.40 -7.85 24.07
N SER A 57 0.43 -8.46 23.23
CA SER A 57 1.05 -9.75 23.54
C SER A 57 1.96 -9.67 24.78
N ILE A 58 2.76 -8.60 24.89
CA ILE A 58 3.61 -8.34 26.05
C ILE A 58 2.76 -8.11 27.32
N LEU A 59 1.68 -7.34 27.22
CA LEU A 59 0.77 -7.11 28.35
C LEU A 59 0.08 -8.41 28.80
N LYS A 60 -0.36 -9.26 27.86
CA LYS A 60 -0.94 -10.58 28.19
C LYS A 60 0.08 -11.51 28.86
N LEU A 61 1.34 -11.48 28.43
CA LEU A 61 2.45 -12.16 29.10
C LEU A 61 2.64 -11.65 30.53
N ALA A 62 2.71 -10.33 30.71
CA ALA A 62 2.94 -9.69 32.00
C ALA A 62 1.77 -9.89 32.98
N ALA A 63 0.53 -9.95 32.48
CA ALA A 63 -0.68 -10.19 33.28
C ALA A 63 -0.85 -11.66 33.70
N GLY A 64 -0.03 -12.60 33.19
CA GLY A 64 -0.13 -14.02 33.53
C GLY A 64 -1.36 -14.73 32.95
N GLU A 65 -2.12 -14.07 32.07
CA GLU A 65 -3.36 -14.57 31.44
C GLU A 65 -3.11 -15.31 30.11
N MET A 66 -1.90 -15.80 29.86
CA MET A 66 -1.66 -16.61 28.67
C MET A 66 -2.28 -17.99 28.83
N SER A 67 -3.39 -18.20 28.14
CA SER A 67 -3.90 -19.55 27.92
C SER A 67 -2.83 -20.40 27.21
N GLU A 68 -2.83 -21.72 27.42
CA GLU A 68 -1.98 -22.70 26.71
C GLU A 68 -1.99 -22.48 25.18
N LYS A 69 -3.11 -21.99 24.64
CA LYS A 69 -3.29 -21.68 23.22
C LYS A 69 -2.47 -20.47 22.79
N ASP A 70 -2.46 -19.41 23.60
CA ASP A 70 -1.68 -18.20 23.31
C ASP A 70 -0.17 -18.49 23.40
N LYS A 71 0.23 -19.38 24.33
CA LYS A 71 1.64 -19.77 24.52
C LYS A 71 2.21 -20.45 23.27
N LYS A 72 1.44 -21.36 22.67
CA LYS A 72 1.80 -22.00 21.39
C LYS A 72 1.85 -21.03 20.21
N VAL A 73 0.97 -20.03 20.16
CA VAL A 73 1.01 -18.98 19.12
C VAL A 73 2.25 -18.12 19.27
N PHE A 74 2.59 -17.76 20.50
CA PHE A 74 3.77 -16.94 20.82
C PHE A 74 5.08 -17.69 20.53
N GLU A 75 5.17 -18.99 20.87
CA GLU A 75 6.31 -19.83 20.51
C GLU A 75 6.50 -19.95 18.98
N ARG A 76 5.41 -20.01 18.20
CA ARG A 76 5.52 -20.01 16.73
C ARG A 76 6.06 -18.69 16.20
N GLN A 77 5.59 -17.56 16.74
CA GLN A 77 6.10 -16.24 16.35
C GLN A 77 7.57 -16.07 16.72
N LEU A 78 7.99 -16.49 17.92
CA LEU A 78 9.40 -16.50 18.33
C LEU A 78 10.27 -17.32 17.38
N ASN A 79 9.83 -18.53 17.02
CA ASN A 79 10.56 -19.37 16.06
C ASN A 79 10.67 -18.73 14.68
N GLN A 80 9.65 -17.97 14.25
CA GLN A 80 9.68 -17.25 12.98
C GLN A 80 10.68 -16.09 13.02
N TYR A 81 10.69 -15.30 14.09
CA TYR A 81 11.69 -14.25 14.30
C TYR A 81 13.12 -14.80 14.39
N ILE A 82 13.32 -15.94 15.07
CA ILE A 82 14.64 -16.60 15.14
C ILE A 82 15.12 -16.99 13.73
N ARG A 83 14.24 -17.58 12.90
CA ARG A 83 14.62 -17.93 11.51
C ARG A 83 14.95 -16.71 10.66
N GLU A 84 14.25 -15.60 10.84
CA GLU A 84 14.55 -14.36 10.13
C GLU A 84 15.89 -13.77 10.57
N ILE A 85 16.21 -13.83 11.86
CA ILE A 85 17.51 -13.44 12.40
C ILE A 85 18.61 -14.33 11.80
N ASP A 86 18.46 -15.66 11.83
CA ASP A 86 19.43 -16.59 11.25
C ASP A 86 19.66 -16.32 9.75
N LYS A 87 18.59 -16.03 9.01
CA LYS A 87 18.67 -15.72 7.58
C LYS A 87 19.41 -14.41 7.31
N THR A 88 19.20 -13.40 8.16
CA THR A 88 19.89 -12.11 8.06
C THR A 88 21.36 -12.23 8.47
N ILE A 89 21.67 -13.04 9.50
CA ILE A 89 23.05 -13.36 9.89
C ILE A 89 23.76 -14.08 8.76
N SER A 90 23.14 -15.10 8.16
CA SER A 90 23.73 -15.84 7.03
C SER A 90 24.02 -14.93 5.84
N TYR A 91 23.14 -13.96 5.55
CA TYR A 91 23.32 -13.00 4.46
C TYR A 91 24.44 -11.97 4.75
N LEU A 92 24.72 -11.68 6.03
CA LEU A 92 25.83 -10.82 6.47
C LEU A 92 27.17 -11.58 6.60
N SER A 93 27.12 -12.91 6.56
CA SER A 93 28.29 -13.79 6.70
C SER A 93 28.89 -14.21 5.35
N GLU A 94 28.21 -13.90 4.24
CA GLU A 94 28.74 -13.90 2.87
C GLU A 94 29.32 -12.52 2.52
#